data_AF-A0A383C573-F1
#
_entry.id   AF-A0A383C573-F1
#
_cell.length_a   1.000
_cell.length_b   1.000
_cell.length_c   1.000
_cell.angle_alpha   90.00
_cell.angle_beta   90.00
_cell.angle_gamma   90.00
#
_symmetry.space_group_name_H-M   'P 1'
#
loop_
_entity.id
_entity.type
_entity.pdbx_description
1 polymer ?
#
loop_
_entity_poly.entity_id
_entity_poly.type
_entity_poly.pdbx_seq_one_letter_code
_entity_poly.pdbx_strand_id
1 'polypeptide(L)'
;VNHDMAYVCGLMHDIGKVALYDLRRDEFLQNCEDALVRKTDLLTTEIKNQSYRHHEVGYLMFKEWGQDERLTYIIGRHHEPDHKERGSCPQNPDLDKHTEEERAREQAKYEKDTHELVDIVILANWMVCDQKFGSSGNHYPSDHSTEILALLNLGPQDIQKLRETVKEELKTTNDLLEFLNDEDPEKPSEDEDLDETEGAD
;
A
#
# COMPACT_ATOMS: atom_id res chain seq x y z
N VAL A 1 14.29 12.64 2.03
CA VAL A 1 14.00 11.19 1.97
C VAL A 1 14.69 10.53 0.78
N ASN A 2 15.16 9.28 0.90
CA ASN A 2 15.73 8.50 -0.22
C ASN A 2 14.58 7.98 -1.12
N HIS A 3 14.66 8.27 -2.42
CA HIS A 3 13.61 7.93 -3.39
C HIS A 3 13.46 6.41 -3.58
N ASP A 4 14.56 5.67 -3.61
CA ASP A 4 14.54 4.20 -3.78
C ASP A 4 13.85 3.54 -2.59
N MET A 5 14.13 4.04 -1.38
CA MET A 5 13.48 3.55 -0.17
C MET A 5 11.98 3.86 -0.19
N ALA A 6 11.59 5.07 -0.63
CA ALA A 6 10.18 5.43 -0.75
C ALA A 6 9.44 4.50 -1.74
N TYR A 7 10.08 4.18 -2.88
CA TYR A 7 9.55 3.23 -3.85
C TYR A 7 9.35 1.82 -3.25
N VAL A 8 10.38 1.28 -2.59
CA VAL A 8 10.30 -0.04 -1.94
C VAL A 8 9.23 -0.07 -0.86
N CYS A 9 9.13 0.99 -0.05
CA CYS A 9 8.08 1.11 0.96
C CYS A 9 6.68 1.10 0.34
N GLY A 10 6.47 1.85 -0.74
CA GLY A 10 5.20 1.84 -1.48
C GLY A 10 4.83 0.46 -1.99
N LEU A 11 5.80 -0.30 -2.52
CA LEU A 11 5.56 -1.65 -3.02
C LEU A 11 5.26 -2.67 -1.90
N MET A 12 5.92 -2.53 -0.75
CA MET A 12 5.90 -3.55 0.31
C MET A 12 4.90 -3.27 1.44
N HIS A 13 4.37 -2.05 1.58
CA HIS A 13 3.56 -1.67 2.74
C HIS A 13 2.39 -2.64 3.04
N ASP A 14 1.77 -3.15 1.99
CA ASP A 14 0.57 -4.00 2.04
C ASP A 14 0.86 -5.50 1.86
N ILE A 15 2.14 -5.93 1.93
CA ILE A 15 2.54 -7.33 1.71
C ILE A 15 1.80 -8.33 2.61
N GLY A 16 1.38 -7.90 3.80
CA GLY A 16 0.60 -8.73 4.71
C GLY A 16 -0.75 -9.18 4.13
N LYS A 17 -1.32 -8.45 3.15
CA LYS A 17 -2.53 -8.87 2.44
C LYS A 17 -2.28 -10.13 1.60
N VAL A 18 -1.13 -10.22 0.94
CA VAL A 18 -0.72 -11.40 0.16
C VAL A 18 -0.61 -12.61 1.08
N ALA A 19 0.03 -12.44 2.24
CA ALA A 19 0.16 -13.50 3.22
C ALA A 19 -1.18 -13.92 3.82
N LEU A 20 -2.07 -12.97 4.11
CA LEU A 20 -3.42 -13.28 4.58
C LEU A 20 -4.23 -14.03 3.52
N TYR A 21 -4.09 -13.69 2.24
CA TYR A 21 -4.73 -14.42 1.16
C TYR A 21 -4.22 -15.87 1.04
N ASP A 22 -2.92 -16.10 1.27
CA ASP A 22 -2.33 -17.44 1.24
C ASP A 22 -2.70 -18.28 2.49
N LEU A 23 -2.57 -17.70 3.68
CA LEU A 23 -2.75 -18.40 4.95
C LEU A 23 -4.20 -18.50 5.43
N ARG A 24 -5.03 -17.50 5.10
CA ARG A 24 -6.37 -17.26 5.67
C ARG A 24 -7.34 -16.72 4.63
N ARG A 25 -7.30 -17.31 3.43
CA ARG A 25 -8.07 -16.87 2.24
C ARG A 25 -9.52 -16.48 2.55
N ASP A 26 -10.30 -17.38 3.15
CA ASP A 26 -11.74 -17.16 3.36
C ASP A 26 -12.02 -15.96 4.27
N GLU A 27 -11.24 -15.81 5.34
CA GLU A 27 -11.36 -14.68 6.26
C GLU A 27 -10.92 -13.36 5.60
N PHE A 28 -9.84 -13.39 4.82
CA PHE A 28 -9.38 -12.23 4.07
C PHE A 28 -10.44 -11.77 3.04
N LEU A 29 -11.00 -12.71 2.27
CA LEU A 29 -12.05 -12.40 1.30
C LEU A 29 -13.33 -11.90 1.98
N GLN A 30 -13.70 -12.46 3.13
CA GLN A 30 -14.83 -11.97 3.92
C GLN A 30 -14.61 -10.53 4.39
N ASN A 31 -13.39 -10.19 4.83
CA ASN A 31 -13.05 -8.81 5.19
C ASN A 31 -13.13 -7.86 3.98
N CYS A 32 -12.70 -8.29 2.80
CA CYS A 32 -12.85 -7.50 1.58
C CYS A 32 -14.32 -7.26 1.21
N GLU A 33 -15.16 -8.29 1.29
CA GLU A 33 -16.61 -8.17 1.03
C GLU A 33 -17.29 -7.26 2.05
N ASP A 34 -17.00 -7.46 3.33
CA ASP A 34 -17.54 -6.64 4.42
C ASP A 34 -17.15 -5.17 4.31
N ALA A 35 -15.90 -4.88 3.92
CA ALA A 35 -15.43 -3.51 3.72
C ALA A 35 -16.23 -2.81 2.61
N LEU A 36 -16.52 -3.54 1.52
CA LEU A 36 -17.35 -3.11 0.41
C LEU A 36 -18.80 -2.81 0.86
N VAL A 37 -19.42 -3.75 1.58
CA VAL A 37 -20.82 -3.65 2.03
C VAL A 37 -20.98 -2.52 3.07
N ARG A 38 -20.06 -2.42 4.03
CA ARG A 38 -20.10 -1.45 5.13
C ARG A 38 -19.58 -0.06 4.74
N LYS A 39 -18.95 0.04 3.57
CA LYS A 39 -18.32 1.25 3.08
C LYS A 39 -17.24 1.80 4.01
N THR A 40 -16.36 0.91 4.46
CA THR A 40 -15.22 1.24 5.33
C THR A 40 -13.92 0.81 4.68
N ASP A 41 -12.80 1.35 5.18
CA ASP A 41 -11.48 0.85 4.82
C ASP A 41 -11.27 -0.59 5.34
N LEU A 42 -10.28 -1.27 4.78
CA LEU A 42 -9.99 -2.66 5.13
C LEU A 42 -9.56 -2.81 6.59
N LEU A 43 -8.71 -1.90 7.11
CA LEU A 43 -8.22 -1.98 8.49
C LEU A 43 -9.37 -1.86 9.49
N THR A 44 -10.26 -0.88 9.31
CA THR A 44 -11.47 -0.73 10.13
C THR A 44 -12.30 -2.01 10.10
N THR A 45 -12.37 -2.69 8.96
CA THR A 45 -13.11 -3.94 8.80
C THR A 45 -12.45 -5.10 9.52
N GLU A 46 -11.13 -5.26 9.37
CA GLU A 46 -10.32 -6.26 10.08
C GLU A 46 -10.49 -6.13 11.59
N ILE A 47 -10.44 -4.89 12.12
CA ILE A 47 -10.65 -4.60 13.55
C ILE A 47 -12.06 -5.00 13.99
N LYS A 48 -13.10 -4.60 13.23
CA LYS A 48 -14.50 -4.91 13.55
C LYS A 48 -14.80 -6.41 13.53
N ASN A 49 -14.19 -7.13 12.59
CA ASN A 49 -14.34 -8.57 12.45
C ASN A 49 -13.44 -9.36 13.42
N GLN A 50 -12.60 -8.66 14.21
CA GLN A 50 -11.60 -9.27 15.09
C GLN A 50 -10.64 -10.20 14.34
N SER A 51 -10.36 -9.85 13.10
CA SER A 51 -9.44 -10.55 12.21
C SER A 51 -8.00 -10.11 12.41
N TYR A 52 -7.08 -10.88 11.82
CA TYR A 52 -5.70 -10.44 11.68
C TYR A 52 -5.62 -9.17 10.83
N ARG A 53 -4.84 -8.20 11.30
CA ARG A 53 -4.61 -6.94 10.60
C ARG A 53 -3.46 -7.09 9.63
N HIS A 54 -3.66 -6.72 8.36
CA HIS A 54 -2.64 -6.95 7.33
C HIS A 54 -1.30 -6.27 7.64
N HIS A 55 -1.31 -5.05 8.17
CA HIS A 55 -0.07 -4.34 8.53
C HIS A 55 0.74 -5.07 9.62
N GLU A 56 0.07 -5.74 10.56
CA GLU A 56 0.73 -6.53 11.61
C GLU A 56 1.30 -7.82 11.06
N VAL A 57 0.57 -8.50 10.17
CA VAL A 57 1.08 -9.70 9.49
C VAL A 57 2.31 -9.34 8.66
N GLY A 58 2.26 -8.25 7.89
CA GLY A 58 3.40 -7.76 7.11
C GLY A 58 4.61 -7.42 8.00
N TYR A 59 4.38 -6.74 9.13
CA TYR A 59 5.42 -6.45 10.12
C TYR A 59 6.08 -7.73 10.65
N LEU A 60 5.27 -8.71 11.08
CA LEU A 60 5.78 -9.96 11.63
C LEU A 60 6.58 -10.74 10.58
N MET A 61 6.10 -10.80 9.33
CA MET A 61 6.84 -11.46 8.26
C MET A 61 8.23 -10.85 8.04
N PHE A 62 8.29 -9.52 7.88
CA PHE A 62 9.57 -8.84 7.63
C PHE A 62 10.53 -8.93 8.81
N LYS A 63 9.99 -8.93 10.04
CA LYS A 63 10.76 -9.17 11.26
C LYS A 63 11.37 -10.57 11.27
N GLU A 64 10.60 -11.60 10.91
CA GLU A 64 11.09 -12.99 10.87
C GLU A 64 12.08 -13.23 9.72
N TRP A 65 11.95 -12.52 8.60
CA TRP A 65 12.89 -12.59 7.49
C TRP A 65 14.24 -11.90 7.77
N GLY A 66 14.40 -11.26 8.94
CA GLY A 66 15.61 -10.54 9.31
C GLY A 66 15.93 -9.38 8.37
N GLN A 67 14.89 -8.76 7.80
CA GLN A 67 15.03 -7.68 6.83
C GLN A 67 15.25 -6.32 7.49
N ASP A 68 15.48 -5.30 6.67
CA ASP A 68 15.66 -3.89 7.04
C ASP A 68 14.62 -3.44 8.11
N GLU A 69 15.12 -3.02 9.28
CA GLU A 69 14.28 -2.62 10.42
C GLU A 69 13.40 -1.40 10.09
N ARG A 70 13.89 -0.51 9.23
CA ARG A 70 13.16 0.67 8.78
C ARG A 70 11.97 0.30 7.92
N LEU A 71 12.18 -0.58 6.95
CA LEU A 71 11.11 -1.08 6.08
C LEU A 71 10.07 -1.83 6.93
N THR A 72 10.53 -2.68 7.84
CA THR A 72 9.69 -3.41 8.79
C THR A 72 8.83 -2.44 9.62
N TYR A 73 9.43 -1.38 10.17
CA TYR A 73 8.72 -0.33 10.92
C TYR A 73 7.66 0.36 10.06
N ILE A 74 8.00 0.75 8.83
CA ILE A 74 7.08 1.45 7.93
C ILE A 74 5.87 0.55 7.59
N ILE A 75 6.10 -0.72 7.26
CA ILE A 75 5.03 -1.70 7.05
C ILE A 75 4.13 -1.79 8.29
N GLY A 76 4.70 -1.84 9.50
CA GLY A 76 3.91 -1.94 10.72
C GLY A 76 3.15 -0.67 11.13
N ARG A 77 3.47 0.49 10.55
CA ARG A 77 2.98 1.82 10.98
C ARG A 77 2.29 2.64 9.90
N HIS A 78 2.14 2.13 8.68
CA HIS A 78 1.53 2.88 7.58
C HIS A 78 0.04 3.19 7.73
N HIS A 79 -0.63 2.76 8.80
CA HIS A 79 -1.99 3.19 9.17
C HIS A 79 -2.03 4.14 10.36
N GLU A 80 -0.89 4.52 10.93
CA GLU A 80 -0.82 5.40 12.09
C GLU A 80 -0.35 6.81 11.66
N PRO A 81 -1.28 7.77 11.46
CA PRO A 81 -0.91 9.12 11.04
C PRO A 81 -0.25 9.94 12.16
N ASP A 82 -0.49 9.64 13.45
CA ASP A 82 0.11 10.39 14.54
C ASP A 82 1.53 9.90 14.86
N HIS A 83 2.53 10.76 14.65
CA HIS A 83 3.93 10.46 14.92
C HIS A 83 4.17 9.97 16.35
N LYS A 84 3.38 10.45 17.33
CA LYS A 84 3.51 10.06 18.74
C LYS A 84 3.04 8.63 19.00
N GLU A 85 2.06 8.16 18.24
CA GLU A 85 1.46 6.84 18.39
C GLU A 85 2.20 5.76 17.57
N ARG A 86 3.12 6.16 16.67
CA ARG A 86 3.94 5.20 15.90
C ARG A 86 4.97 4.43 16.75
N GLY A 87 5.17 4.83 17.99
CA GLY A 87 6.16 4.23 18.89
C GLY A 87 7.61 4.47 18.43
N SER A 88 8.56 3.77 19.06
CA SER A 88 9.98 3.99 18.84
C SER A 88 10.43 3.63 17.41
N CYS A 89 11.04 4.60 16.72
CA CYS A 89 11.72 4.39 15.45
C CYS A 89 12.94 3.47 15.63
N PRO A 90 13.27 2.60 14.64
CA PRO A 90 14.50 1.82 14.65
C PRO A 90 15.76 2.70 14.73
N GLN A 91 16.85 2.11 15.21
CA GLN A 91 18.15 2.76 15.21
C GLN A 91 18.68 2.84 13.78
N ASN A 92 19.39 3.92 13.47
CA ASN A 92 20.09 4.05 12.21
C ASN A 92 21.20 2.97 12.15
N PRO A 93 21.16 2.04 11.17
CA PRO A 93 22.14 0.96 11.08
C PRO A 93 23.55 1.47 10.76
N ASP A 94 23.65 2.67 10.17
CA ASP A 94 24.90 3.31 9.78
C ASP A 94 25.46 4.24 10.87
N LEU A 95 24.97 4.14 12.11
CA LEU A 95 25.50 4.86 13.27
C LEU A 95 26.92 4.38 13.60
N ASP A 96 27.89 4.92 12.88
CA ASP A 96 29.30 4.60 13.08
C ASP A 96 29.93 5.46 14.19
N LYS A 97 31.24 5.29 14.43
CA LYS A 97 32.02 5.85 15.56
C LYS A 97 32.20 7.38 15.52
N HIS A 98 31.10 8.12 15.49
CA HIS A 98 31.04 9.57 15.67
C HIS A 98 31.04 9.96 17.16
N THR A 99 31.20 11.24 17.47
CA THR A 99 30.97 11.77 18.83
C THR A 99 29.52 11.54 19.27
N GLU A 100 29.23 11.62 20.59
CA GLU A 100 27.85 11.47 21.10
C GLU A 100 26.87 12.47 20.45
N GLU A 101 27.32 13.72 20.24
CA GLU A 101 26.50 14.76 19.61
C GLU A 101 26.19 14.46 18.14
N GLU A 102 27.18 13.98 17.38
CA GLU A 102 27.00 13.61 15.97
C GLU A 102 26.08 12.40 15.83
N ARG A 103 26.26 11.36 16.66
CA ARG A 103 25.35 10.19 16.68
C ARG A 103 23.91 10.61 16.98
N ALA A 104 23.71 11.51 17.94
CA ALA A 104 22.38 12.02 18.26
C ALA A 104 21.77 12.78 17.07
N ARG A 105 22.55 13.57 16.33
CA ARG A 105 22.09 14.28 15.13
C ARG A 105 21.74 13.32 14.00
N GLU A 106 22.56 12.31 13.74
CA GLU A 106 22.32 11.32 12.69
C GLU A 106 21.10 10.46 13.00
N GLN A 107 20.94 10.02 14.25
CA GLN A 107 19.75 9.30 14.68
C GLN A 107 18.49 10.16 14.53
N ALA A 108 18.53 11.42 14.98
CA ALA A 108 17.39 12.33 14.84
C ALA A 108 17.02 12.57 13.37
N LYS A 109 18.01 12.67 12.48
CA LYS A 109 17.76 12.78 11.04
C LYS A 109 17.13 11.50 10.48
N TYR A 110 17.64 10.33 10.87
CA TYR A 110 17.11 9.04 10.43
C TYR A 110 15.67 8.82 10.89
N GLU A 111 15.36 9.15 12.14
CA GLU A 111 14.01 9.10 12.69
C GLU A 111 13.07 10.03 11.93
N LYS A 112 13.47 11.29 11.72
CA LYS A 112 12.70 12.24 10.91
C LYS A 112 12.43 11.70 9.50
N ASP A 113 13.46 11.24 8.80
CA ASP A 113 13.33 10.70 7.45
C ASP A 113 12.44 9.42 7.45
N THR A 114 12.38 8.66 8.54
CA THR A 114 11.54 7.47 8.68
C THR A 114 10.07 7.82 8.88
N HIS A 115 9.77 8.81 9.73
CA HIS A 115 8.40 9.33 9.87
C HIS A 115 7.89 9.91 8.54
N GLU A 116 8.74 10.66 7.83
CA GLU A 116 8.40 11.22 6.51
C GLU A 116 8.10 10.12 5.48
N LEU A 117 8.81 8.99 5.51
CA LEU A 117 8.49 7.83 4.66
C LEU A 117 7.11 7.23 4.98
N VAL A 118 6.75 7.10 6.26
CA VAL A 118 5.41 6.64 6.66
C VAL A 118 4.35 7.60 6.15
N ASP A 119 4.58 8.92 6.27
CA ASP A 119 3.66 9.95 5.78
C ASP A 119 3.49 9.86 4.26
N ILE A 120 4.58 9.65 3.51
CA ILE A 120 4.56 9.43 2.06
C ILE A 120 3.73 8.20 1.69
N VAL A 121 3.90 7.08 2.40
CA VAL A 121 3.13 5.84 2.14
C VAL A 121 1.64 6.05 2.41
N ILE A 122 1.28 6.71 3.52
CA ILE A 122 -0.12 7.06 3.84
C ILE A 122 -0.72 7.91 2.72
N LEU A 123 0.00 8.97 2.31
CA LEU A 123 -0.46 9.86 1.25
C LEU A 123 -0.61 9.13 -0.09
N ALA A 124 0.37 8.32 -0.47
CA ALA A 124 0.36 7.57 -1.72
C ALA A 124 -0.81 6.58 -1.78
N ASN A 125 -1.05 5.84 -0.69
CA ASN A 125 -2.18 4.91 -0.59
C ASN A 125 -3.52 5.67 -0.71
N TRP A 126 -3.66 6.81 0.00
CA TRP A 126 -4.85 7.66 -0.13
C TRP A 126 -5.04 8.17 -1.55
N MET A 127 -3.98 8.65 -2.23
CA MET A 127 -4.05 9.17 -3.60
C MET A 127 -4.50 8.13 -4.62
N VAL A 128 -4.04 6.89 -4.48
CA VAL A 128 -4.43 5.76 -5.34
C VAL A 128 -5.92 5.42 -5.11
N CYS A 129 -6.36 5.41 -3.85
CA CYS A 129 -7.76 5.15 -3.49
C CYS A 129 -8.71 6.29 -3.93
N ASP A 130 -8.34 7.57 -3.76
CA ASP A 130 -9.10 8.75 -4.22
C ASP A 130 -9.36 8.70 -5.73
N GLN A 131 -8.39 8.17 -6.48
CA GLN A 131 -8.47 8.03 -7.92
C GLN A 131 -9.12 6.72 -8.38
N LYS A 132 -9.60 5.91 -7.43
CA LYS A 132 -10.28 4.62 -7.67
C LYS A 132 -9.43 3.63 -8.46
N PHE A 133 -8.12 3.65 -8.26
CA PHE A 133 -7.21 2.69 -8.88
C PHE A 133 -6.92 1.53 -7.92
N GLY A 134 -7.05 0.30 -8.43
CA GLY A 134 -6.93 -0.91 -7.62
C GLY A 134 -8.11 -1.12 -6.66
N SER A 135 -8.28 -2.36 -6.18
CA SER A 135 -9.38 -2.71 -5.27
C SER A 135 -8.94 -3.77 -4.26
N SER A 136 -7.88 -3.45 -3.51
CA SER A 136 -7.31 -4.30 -2.45
C SER A 136 -8.15 -4.25 -1.16
N GLY A 137 -9.49 -4.34 -1.30
CA GLY A 137 -10.46 -4.24 -0.21
C GLY A 137 -10.67 -2.84 0.38
N ASN A 138 -9.93 -1.82 -0.05
CA ASN A 138 -9.95 -0.48 0.53
C ASN A 138 -10.67 0.55 -0.37
N HIS A 139 -12.00 0.46 -0.48
CA HIS A 139 -12.79 1.32 -1.38
C HIS A 139 -13.14 2.69 -0.80
N TYR A 140 -12.96 2.86 0.51
CA TYR A 140 -13.38 4.03 1.27
C TYR A 140 -12.23 4.43 2.19
N PRO A 141 -11.16 5.06 1.65
CA PRO A 141 -9.98 5.38 2.43
C PRO A 141 -10.34 6.33 3.57
N SER A 142 -9.71 6.13 4.72
CA SER A 142 -9.82 6.99 5.89
C SER A 142 -9.38 8.42 5.56
N ASP A 143 -10.09 9.41 6.11
CA ASP A 143 -9.76 10.83 5.93
C ASP A 143 -8.61 11.24 6.85
N HIS A 144 -7.38 10.92 6.42
CA HIS A 144 -6.13 11.37 7.05
C HIS A 144 -5.37 12.35 6.14
N SER A 145 -6.03 12.82 5.09
CA SER A 145 -5.40 13.61 4.05
C SER A 145 -4.95 14.96 4.63
N THR A 146 -5.80 15.64 5.39
CA THR A 146 -5.52 17.03 5.82
C THR A 146 -4.30 17.14 6.74
N GLU A 147 -4.17 16.25 7.72
CA GLU A 147 -3.05 16.25 8.67
C GLU A 147 -1.73 15.89 7.99
N ILE A 148 -1.73 14.85 7.15
CA ILE A 148 -0.54 14.38 6.43
C ILE A 148 -0.08 15.42 5.40
N LEU A 149 -1.02 16.09 4.72
CA LEU A 149 -0.72 17.17 3.78
C LEU A 149 -0.02 18.34 4.46
N ALA A 150 -0.47 18.71 5.66
CA ALA A 150 0.17 19.75 6.46
C ALA A 150 1.59 19.36 6.89
N LEU A 151 1.79 18.10 7.32
CA LEU A 151 3.10 17.56 7.72
C LEU A 151 4.10 17.55 6.56
N LEU A 152 3.65 17.18 5.35
CA LEU A 152 4.46 17.17 4.14
C LEU A 152 4.58 18.55 3.47
N ASN A 153 3.96 19.59 4.05
CA ASN A 153 3.94 20.96 3.52
C ASN A 153 3.45 21.01 2.06
N LEU A 154 2.41 20.24 1.75
CA LEU A 154 1.80 20.16 0.41
C LEU A 154 0.55 21.03 0.34
N GLY A 155 0.55 21.97 -0.61
CA GLY A 155 -0.60 22.83 -0.88
C GLY A 155 -1.59 22.20 -1.87
N PRO A 156 -2.79 22.79 -2.05
CA PRO A 156 -3.78 22.28 -3.00
C PRO A 156 -3.28 22.15 -4.44
N GLN A 157 -2.37 23.03 -4.88
CA GLN A 157 -1.76 22.98 -6.21
C GLN A 157 -0.81 21.78 -6.37
N ASP A 158 -0.03 21.48 -5.34
CA ASP A 158 0.86 20.32 -5.33
C ASP A 158 0.06 19.03 -5.44
N ILE A 159 -1.07 18.95 -4.73
CA ILE A 159 -1.98 17.80 -4.79
C ILE A 159 -2.67 17.66 -6.13
N GLN A 160 -3.07 18.76 -6.75
CA GLN A 160 -3.59 18.71 -8.11
C GLN A 160 -2.54 18.15 -9.07
N LYS A 161 -1.32 18.66 -9.02
CA LYS A 161 -0.22 18.22 -9.89
C LYS A 161 0.15 16.75 -9.66
N LEU A 162 0.22 16.31 -8.40
CA LEU A 162 0.48 14.91 -8.05
C LEU A 162 -0.63 14.00 -8.56
N ARG A 163 -1.90 14.41 -8.43
CA ARG A 163 -3.03 13.67 -8.98
C ARG A 163 -2.91 13.52 -10.50
N GLU A 164 -2.61 14.59 -11.22
CA GLU A 164 -2.40 14.55 -12.68
C GLU A 164 -1.27 13.61 -13.06
N THR A 165 -0.13 13.71 -12.37
CA THR A 165 1.05 12.84 -12.60
C THR A 165 0.70 11.36 -12.36
N VAL A 166 0.04 11.05 -11.24
CA VAL A 166 -0.37 9.68 -10.93
C VAL A 166 -1.33 9.14 -11.99
N LYS A 167 -2.29 9.93 -12.49
CA LYS A 167 -3.19 9.48 -13.57
C LYS A 167 -2.44 9.09 -14.84
N GLU A 168 -1.44 9.88 -15.23
CA GLU A 168 -0.64 9.63 -16.44
C GLU A 168 0.19 8.34 -16.31
N GLU A 169 0.83 8.14 -15.15
CA GLU A 169 1.58 6.93 -14.85
C GLU A 169 0.68 5.69 -14.79
N LEU A 170 -0.51 5.81 -14.19
CA LEU A 170 -1.50 4.72 -14.13
C LEU A 170 -2.02 4.35 -15.53
N LYS A 171 -2.27 5.34 -16.38
CA LYS A 171 -2.66 5.09 -17.77
C LYS A 171 -1.56 4.33 -18.51
N THR A 172 -0.32 4.77 -18.38
CA THR A 172 0.84 4.10 -19.00
C THR A 172 1.00 2.66 -18.52
N THR A 173 0.75 2.42 -17.22
CA THR A 173 0.79 1.07 -16.63
C THR A 173 -0.33 0.18 -17.18
N ASN A 174 -1.56 0.71 -17.30
CA ASN A 174 -2.67 -0.04 -17.90
C ASN A 174 -2.40 -0.38 -19.37
N ASP A 175 -1.93 0.58 -20.16
CA ASP A 175 -1.58 0.37 -21.57
C ASP A 175 -0.52 -0.76 -21.72
N LEU A 176 0.45 -0.83 -20.78
CA LEU A 176 1.43 -1.92 -20.73
C LEU A 176 0.80 -3.26 -20.35
N LEU A 177 -0.10 -3.30 -19.36
CA LEU A 177 -0.77 -4.53 -18.93
C LEU A 177 -1.69 -5.08 -20.02
N GLU A 178 -2.40 -4.21 -20.74
CA GLU A 178 -3.20 -4.59 -21.91
C GLU A 178 -2.32 -5.23 -22.99
N PHE A 179 -1.18 -4.59 -23.31
CA PHE A 179 -0.20 -5.15 -24.24
C PHE A 179 0.32 -6.54 -23.81
N LEU A 180 0.63 -6.73 -22.53
CA LEU A 180 1.10 -8.03 -22.01
C LEU A 180 0.03 -9.12 -22.05
N ASN A 181 -1.24 -8.77 -21.86
CA ASN A 181 -2.36 -9.72 -21.92
C ASN A 181 -2.76 -10.09 -23.35
N ASP A 182 -2.45 -9.24 -24.34
CA ASP A 182 -2.69 -9.53 -25.76
C ASP A 182 -1.69 -10.53 -26.36
N GLU A 183 -0.56 -10.80 -25.68
CA GLU A 183 0.41 -11.82 -26.09
C GLU A 183 0.12 -13.24 -25.53
N ASP A 184 -1.02 -13.49 -24.89
CA ASP A 184 -1.39 -14.83 -24.40
C ASP A 184 -1.92 -15.72 -25.57
N PRO A 185 -1.15 -16.72 -26.04
CA PRO A 185 -1.55 -17.56 -27.17
C PRO A 185 -2.65 -18.59 -26.83
N GLU A 186 -3.11 -18.66 -25.58
CA GLU A 186 -4.13 -19.63 -25.12
C GLU A 186 -5.56 -19.08 -25.06
N LYS A 187 -5.83 -17.84 -25.53
CA LYS A 187 -7.21 -17.35 -25.62
C LYS A 187 -7.97 -18.18 -26.67
N PRO A 188 -9.04 -18.93 -26.32
CA PRO A 188 -9.86 -19.59 -27.31
C PRO A 188 -10.51 -18.51 -28.18
N SER A 189 -10.43 -18.65 -29.51
CA SER A 189 -11.18 -17.79 -30.43
C SER A 189 -12.67 -17.89 -30.10
N GLU A 190 -13.35 -16.76 -29.96
CA GLU A 190 -14.81 -16.66 -29.78
C GLU A 190 -15.61 -17.07 -31.04
N ASP A 191 -15.10 -18.02 -31.81
CA ASP A 191 -15.74 -18.60 -32.99
C ASP A 191 -15.96 -20.10 -32.73
N GLU A 192 -16.91 -20.43 -31.85
CA GLU A 192 -17.65 -21.69 -31.96
C GLU A 192 -19.12 -21.34 -32.20
N ASP A 193 -19.38 -21.19 -33.50
CA ASP A 193 -20.60 -21.47 -34.24
C ASP A 193 -21.87 -21.72 -33.40
N LEU A 194 -22.76 -20.72 -33.48
CA LEU A 194 -24.20 -20.94 -33.55
C LEU A 194 -24.49 -21.83 -34.77
N ASP A 195 -24.42 -23.15 -34.62
CA ASP A 195 -25.04 -24.05 -35.59
C ASP A 195 -26.45 -24.42 -35.11
N GLU A 196 -27.38 -23.96 -35.94
CA GLU A 196 -28.81 -24.19 -35.89
C GLU A 196 -29.09 -25.68 -36.04
N THR A 197 -29.67 -26.32 -35.03
CA THR A 197 -30.46 -27.53 -35.30
C THR A 197 -31.94 -27.17 -35.41
N GLU A 198 -32.30 -26.61 -36.57
CA GLU A 198 -33.63 -26.79 -37.15
C GLU A 198 -33.72 -28.18 -37.81
N GLY A 199 -34.83 -28.90 -37.56
CA GLY A 199 -35.43 -29.79 -38.56
C GLY A 199 -35.42 -31.31 -38.31
N ALA A 200 -36.63 -31.85 -38.06
CA ALA A 200 -37.23 -33.11 -38.53
C ALA A 200 -36.43 -34.43 -38.41
N ASP A 201 -36.94 -35.51 -37.82
CA ASP A 201 -38.24 -36.19 -38.02
C ASP A 201 -38.61 -37.01 -36.76
#